data_AF-A0A9P6RR10-F1
#
_entry.id   AF-A0A9P6RR10-F1
#
_cell.length_a   1.000
_cell.length_b   1.000
_cell.length_c   1.000
_cell.angle_alpha   90.00
_cell.angle_beta   90.00
_cell.angle_gamma   90.00
#
_symmetry.space_group_name_H-M   'P 1'
#
loop_
_entity.id
_entity.type
_entity.pdbx_description
1 polymer ?
#
loop_
_entity_poly.entity_id
_entity_poly.type
_entity_poly.pdbx_seq_one_letter_code
_entity_poly.pdbx_strand_id
1 'polypeptide(L)'
;MTSVIPIAPTEGHIGHLTREQTKTLQEFWIRIYDIFDGRTLCDSVLPASFKGQVSQSEDSSQVLQAPAQTPGWFGFGSSASSSSTHSSLPSGSVTPTLQFSGEKLHKTFWKMNIMNNPDMIALKFIRARKWVVNDAVKMFLDNLKWRIIEDLDELSELSDVELDSKYPNFIDQLQSGKGYLRGADSRDRPISIINTRLHHKTDQPPETLHRFTLYTMECGRRFLSPGKETVIVLFDLSDFGLDNMDWSFVRLFVQCFESYYPETLGTCIVHRAPYVFWGIWRLIQPLLDPAVAGKFVFTRTNAELHQVVPREHLSIEHYDGLDDWTYNYVPEVPGESHHMEDSVTKENLLQERHALELAHDHATRAWISNVDGSDSPERLAIAQQLHEQYARLSPYIHAVNLYQRWGVAVDGQVNWNYNVQKD
;
A
#
# COMPACT_ATOMS: atom_id res chain seq x y z
N MET A 1 29.77 16.20 -9.98
CA MET A 1 28.71 17.09 -9.45
C MET A 1 27.62 17.20 -10.50
N THR A 2 26.64 16.31 -10.46
CA THR A 2 25.37 16.48 -11.17
C THR A 2 24.35 16.88 -10.12
N SER A 3 24.18 18.19 -9.96
CA SER A 3 23.04 18.76 -9.24
C SER A 3 21.79 18.27 -9.96
N VAL A 4 21.04 17.37 -9.31
CA VAL A 4 19.73 16.96 -9.80
C VAL A 4 18.79 18.11 -9.51
N ILE A 5 18.54 18.91 -10.53
CA ILE A 5 17.56 20.01 -10.55
C ILE A 5 16.17 19.42 -10.19
N PRO A 6 15.31 20.11 -9.43
CA PRO A 6 13.97 19.62 -9.15
C PRO A 6 13.19 19.51 -10.46
N ILE A 7 12.81 18.29 -10.85
CA ILE A 7 11.83 18.10 -11.92
C ILE A 7 10.47 18.46 -11.30
N ALA A 8 10.06 19.71 -11.54
CA ALA A 8 8.69 20.18 -11.32
C ALA A 8 7.72 19.34 -12.19
N PRO A 9 6.46 19.25 -11.78
CA PRO A 9 5.64 18.03 -11.82
C PRO A 9 5.57 17.37 -13.19
N THR A 10 5.82 16.06 -13.13
CA THR A 10 5.64 15.12 -14.22
C THR A 10 4.19 15.15 -14.69
N GLU A 11 3.99 15.25 -16.00
CA GLU A 11 2.70 15.10 -16.67
C GLU A 11 1.85 13.96 -16.06
N GLY A 12 0.53 14.15 -15.95
CA GLY A 12 -0.35 13.12 -15.40
C GLY A 12 -0.61 13.19 -13.89
N HIS A 13 -0.22 14.29 -13.25
CA HIS A 13 -0.49 14.57 -11.84
C HIS A 13 -1.50 15.72 -11.72
N ILE A 14 -2.11 15.88 -10.55
CA ILE A 14 -3.06 16.98 -10.29
C ILE A 14 -2.42 18.33 -10.65
N GLY A 15 -3.18 19.19 -11.31
CA GLY A 15 -2.72 20.49 -11.82
C GLY A 15 -1.83 20.43 -13.07
N HIS A 16 -1.49 19.23 -13.57
CA HIS A 16 -0.57 19.00 -14.68
C HIS A 16 -1.10 17.95 -15.66
N LEU A 17 -2.43 17.89 -15.81
CA LEU A 17 -3.09 17.03 -16.78
C LEU A 17 -3.18 17.72 -18.14
N THR A 18 -2.87 16.99 -19.21
CA THR A 18 -3.26 17.40 -20.57
C THR A 18 -4.77 17.28 -20.74
N ARG A 19 -5.32 17.88 -21.80
CA ARG A 19 -6.76 17.79 -22.08
C ARG A 19 -7.21 16.34 -22.28
N GLU A 20 -6.38 15.54 -22.95
CA GLU A 20 -6.62 14.11 -23.19
C GLU A 20 -6.62 13.34 -21.87
N GLN A 21 -5.65 13.62 -20.99
CA GLN A 21 -5.56 13.01 -19.67
C GLN A 21 -6.75 13.36 -18.78
N THR A 22 -7.23 14.61 -18.84
CA THR A 22 -8.44 14.98 -18.10
C THR A 22 -9.66 14.23 -18.60
N LYS A 23 -9.81 14.05 -19.93
CA LYS A 23 -10.90 13.21 -20.48
C LYS A 23 -10.80 11.76 -20.02
N THR A 24 -9.60 11.20 -19.97
CA THR A 24 -9.38 9.84 -19.43
C THR A 24 -9.79 9.75 -17.96
N LEU A 25 -9.47 10.75 -17.14
CA LEU A 25 -9.90 10.82 -15.74
C LEU A 25 -11.43 10.94 -15.63
N GLN A 26 -12.08 11.75 -16.47
CA GLN A 26 -13.55 11.83 -16.52
C GLN A 26 -14.17 10.48 -16.89
N GLU A 27 -13.66 9.81 -17.93
CA GLU A 27 -14.13 8.48 -18.34
C GLU A 27 -13.96 7.45 -17.22
N PHE A 28 -12.82 7.46 -16.53
CA PHE A 28 -12.58 6.62 -15.36
C PHE A 28 -13.65 6.83 -14.29
N TRP A 29 -13.92 8.09 -13.90
CA TRP A 29 -14.95 8.39 -12.89
C TRP A 29 -16.36 8.01 -13.33
N ILE A 30 -16.72 8.18 -14.61
CA ILE A 30 -17.99 7.71 -15.16
C ILE A 30 -18.14 6.19 -14.90
N ARG A 31 -17.12 5.41 -15.25
CA ARG A 31 -17.15 3.95 -15.08
C ARG A 31 -17.23 3.55 -13.61
N ILE A 32 -16.47 4.20 -12.74
CA ILE A 32 -16.46 3.91 -11.31
C ILE A 32 -17.81 4.22 -10.68
N TYR A 33 -18.42 5.38 -10.98
CA TYR A 33 -19.73 5.72 -10.44
C TYR A 33 -20.86 4.85 -10.96
N ASP A 34 -20.83 4.40 -12.22
CA ASP A 34 -21.80 3.42 -12.71
C ASP A 34 -21.74 2.11 -11.93
N ILE A 35 -20.56 1.70 -11.45
CA ILE A 35 -20.38 0.51 -10.61
C ILE A 35 -20.80 0.78 -9.17
N PHE A 36 -20.41 1.92 -8.59
CA PHE A 36 -20.81 2.32 -7.24
C PHE A 36 -22.34 2.44 -7.10
N ASP A 37 -23.01 2.94 -8.14
CA ASP A 37 -24.47 3.05 -8.21
C ASP A 37 -25.17 1.71 -8.51
N GLY A 38 -24.41 0.63 -8.75
CA GLY A 38 -24.96 -0.67 -9.10
C GLY A 38 -25.59 -0.76 -10.50
N ARG A 39 -25.36 0.23 -11.37
CA ARG A 39 -25.84 0.23 -12.77
C ARG A 39 -25.03 -0.75 -13.62
N THR A 40 -23.74 -0.89 -13.31
CA THR A 40 -22.84 -1.90 -13.87
C THR A 40 -22.41 -2.85 -12.77
N LEU A 41 -22.53 -4.15 -13.01
CA LEU A 41 -22.08 -5.16 -12.05
C LEU A 41 -20.56 -5.26 -12.04
N CYS A 42 -19.98 -5.27 -10.83
CA CYS A 42 -18.60 -5.67 -10.65
C CYS A 42 -18.49 -7.19 -10.79
N ASP A 43 -17.44 -7.70 -11.43
CA ASP A 43 -17.21 -9.14 -11.47
C ASP A 43 -17.00 -9.70 -10.06
N SER A 44 -17.29 -10.99 -9.89
CA SER A 44 -17.10 -11.72 -8.63
C SER A 44 -15.71 -12.35 -8.51
N VAL A 45 -14.75 -11.97 -9.36
CA VAL A 45 -13.40 -12.54 -9.32
C VAL A 45 -12.71 -12.01 -8.07
N LEU A 46 -12.22 -12.94 -7.25
CA LEU A 46 -11.45 -12.61 -6.07
C LEU A 46 -10.01 -12.23 -6.48
N PRO A 47 -9.50 -11.07 -6.03
CA PRO A 47 -8.10 -10.73 -6.20
C PRO A 47 -7.20 -11.66 -5.35
N ALA A 48 -5.94 -11.82 -5.77
CA ALA A 48 -4.98 -12.61 -5.01
C ALA A 48 -4.68 -11.95 -3.65
N SER A 49 -5.08 -12.60 -2.56
CA SER A 49 -4.89 -12.10 -1.19
C SER A 49 -4.42 -13.23 -0.27
N PHE A 50 -3.81 -12.89 0.86
CA PHE A 50 -3.36 -13.87 1.84
C PHE A 50 -4.57 -14.60 2.46
N LYS A 51 -5.56 -13.84 2.94
CA LYS A 51 -6.83 -14.40 3.46
C LYS A 51 -7.59 -15.21 2.40
N GLY A 52 -7.60 -14.75 1.14
CA GLY A 52 -8.27 -15.44 0.03
C GLY A 52 -7.59 -16.76 -0.37
N GLN A 53 -6.29 -16.90 -0.16
CA GLN A 53 -5.57 -18.17 -0.33
C GLN A 53 -5.87 -19.15 0.80
N VAL A 54 -6.01 -18.67 2.04
CA VAL A 54 -6.36 -19.52 3.20
C VAL A 54 -7.78 -20.09 3.03
N SER A 55 -8.74 -19.28 2.59
CA SER A 55 -10.14 -19.71 2.34
C SER A 55 -10.28 -20.78 1.25
N GLN A 56 -9.34 -20.88 0.32
CA GLN A 56 -9.31 -21.95 -0.69
C GLN A 56 -8.53 -23.19 -0.22
N SER A 57 -7.63 -23.04 0.76
CA SER A 57 -6.76 -24.11 1.24
C SER A 57 -7.39 -25.01 2.31
N GLU A 58 -8.46 -24.57 2.99
CA GLU A 58 -9.22 -25.42 3.92
C GLU A 58 -9.94 -26.59 3.21
N ASP A 59 -10.04 -26.55 1.87
CA ASP A 59 -10.64 -27.61 1.05
C ASP A 59 -9.62 -28.38 0.18
N SER A 60 -8.32 -28.21 0.43
CA SER A 60 -7.27 -28.87 -0.37
C SER A 60 -6.10 -29.34 0.48
N SER A 61 -6.34 -30.39 1.25
CA SER A 61 -5.27 -31.18 1.87
C SER A 61 -4.52 -32.03 0.83
N GLN A 62 -3.64 -31.46 -0.01
CA GLN A 62 -2.62 -32.25 -0.72
C GLN A 62 -1.27 -31.51 -0.89
N VAL A 63 -0.29 -32.06 -0.16
CA VAL A 63 1.16 -32.12 -0.38
C VAL A 63 1.70 -31.44 -1.65
N LEU A 64 2.55 -30.42 -1.43
CA LEU A 64 3.42 -29.81 -2.45
C LEU A 64 4.37 -30.85 -3.07
N GLN A 65 4.24 -31.13 -4.35
CA GLN A 65 5.32 -31.68 -5.18
C GLN A 65 5.84 -30.60 -6.15
N ALA A 66 7.16 -30.58 -6.32
CA ALA A 66 7.91 -29.62 -7.11
C ALA A 66 7.52 -29.61 -8.59
N PRO A 67 7.62 -28.46 -9.31
CA PRO A 67 7.18 -28.36 -10.68
C PRO A 67 8.16 -29.05 -11.63
N ALA A 68 7.65 -30.02 -12.40
CA ALA A 68 8.32 -30.57 -13.56
C ALA A 68 8.07 -29.67 -14.80
N GLN A 69 9.17 -29.49 -15.53
CA GLN A 69 9.38 -28.83 -16.81
C GLN A 69 8.18 -28.76 -17.78
N THR A 70 7.95 -27.57 -18.33
CA THR A 70 7.14 -27.30 -19.52
C THR A 70 7.72 -27.98 -20.77
N PRO A 71 6.88 -28.23 -21.80
CA PRO A 71 7.19 -27.61 -23.08
C PRO A 71 5.98 -27.03 -23.85
N GLY A 72 6.24 -25.89 -24.50
CA GLY A 72 5.96 -25.69 -25.93
C GLY A 72 4.50 -25.59 -26.38
N TRP A 73 4.05 -24.35 -26.56
CA TRP A 73 2.91 -23.96 -27.40
C TRP A 73 3.24 -24.20 -28.88
N PHE A 74 2.61 -25.18 -29.55
CA PHE A 74 2.21 -25.21 -30.98
C PHE A 74 1.46 -26.53 -31.29
N GLY A 75 0.30 -26.47 -31.96
CA GLY A 75 -0.20 -27.58 -32.78
C GLY A 75 -1.65 -28.05 -32.56
N PHE A 76 -2.47 -27.83 -33.59
CA PHE A 76 -3.79 -28.40 -33.90
C PHE A 76 -3.98 -29.91 -33.62
N GLY A 77 -5.23 -30.32 -33.34
CA GLY A 77 -5.77 -31.61 -33.84
C GLY A 77 -6.58 -32.50 -32.88
N SER A 78 -7.90 -32.47 -33.05
CA SER A 78 -8.87 -33.59 -33.05
C SER A 78 -8.81 -34.78 -32.05
N SER A 79 -9.92 -34.91 -31.31
CA SER A 79 -10.71 -36.13 -30.98
C SER A 79 -10.03 -37.41 -30.46
N ALA A 80 -10.45 -37.88 -29.28
CA ALA A 80 -11.36 -39.03 -29.13
C ALA A 80 -11.61 -39.39 -27.66
N SER A 81 -12.78 -39.97 -27.44
CA SER A 81 -13.44 -40.39 -26.21
C SER A 81 -12.77 -41.50 -25.41
N SER A 82 -12.97 -41.48 -24.08
CA SER A 82 -13.38 -42.70 -23.35
C SER A 82 -14.06 -42.34 -22.03
N SER A 83 -15.28 -42.85 -21.92
CA SER A 83 -16.24 -42.79 -20.82
C SER A 83 -15.80 -43.57 -19.58
N SER A 84 -16.05 -43.01 -18.40
CA SER A 84 -16.38 -43.81 -17.22
C SER A 84 -17.38 -43.06 -16.34
N THR A 85 -18.60 -43.55 -16.38
CA THR A 85 -19.76 -43.21 -15.56
C THR A 85 -19.48 -43.54 -14.09
N HIS A 86 -19.69 -42.61 -13.16
CA HIS A 86 -20.23 -42.93 -11.84
C HIS A 86 -20.92 -41.72 -11.19
N SER A 87 -22.23 -41.91 -11.00
CA SER A 87 -23.11 -41.36 -9.96
C SER A 87 -23.06 -39.86 -9.64
N SER A 88 -24.06 -39.17 -10.16
CA SER A 88 -24.55 -37.88 -9.69
C SER A 88 -25.09 -37.94 -8.25
N LEU A 89 -24.53 -37.12 -7.37
CA LEU A 89 -25.19 -36.61 -6.16
C LEU A 89 -25.42 -35.10 -6.36
N PRO A 90 -26.59 -34.55 -5.99
CA PRO A 90 -26.83 -33.12 -6.10
C PRO A 90 -26.27 -32.44 -4.84
N SER A 91 -24.99 -32.11 -4.83
CA SER A 91 -24.40 -31.23 -3.82
C SER A 91 -24.29 -29.82 -4.39
N GLY A 92 -25.41 -29.11 -4.41
CA GLY A 92 -25.43 -27.66 -4.49
C GLY A 92 -24.87 -27.09 -3.19
N SER A 93 -23.56 -27.11 -3.00
CA SER A 93 -22.90 -26.17 -2.09
C SER A 93 -22.72 -24.88 -2.88
N VAL A 94 -23.67 -23.96 -2.73
CA VAL A 94 -23.41 -22.56 -3.09
C VAL A 94 -22.35 -22.09 -2.12
N THR A 95 -21.07 -22.18 -2.51
CA THR A 95 -20.02 -21.43 -1.85
C THR A 95 -20.51 -19.98 -1.83
N PRO A 96 -20.64 -19.31 -0.67
CA PRO A 96 -21.07 -17.93 -0.63
C PRO A 96 -20.05 -17.14 -1.45
N THR A 97 -20.42 -16.81 -2.68
CA THR A 97 -19.58 -15.99 -3.54
C THR A 97 -19.55 -14.65 -2.85
N LEU A 98 -18.38 -14.24 -2.35
CA LEU A 98 -18.21 -12.95 -1.69
C LEU A 98 -18.65 -11.87 -2.69
N GLN A 99 -19.86 -11.35 -2.50
CA GLN A 99 -20.46 -10.42 -3.44
C GLN A 99 -20.02 -9.01 -3.07
N PHE A 100 -19.36 -8.33 -4.01
CA PHE A 100 -18.95 -6.94 -3.85
C PHE A 100 -20.04 -6.03 -4.43
N SER A 101 -20.90 -5.49 -3.58
CA SER A 101 -21.86 -4.48 -4.01
C SER A 101 -21.15 -3.16 -4.35
N GLY A 102 -21.73 -2.39 -5.26
CA GLY A 102 -21.26 -1.04 -5.59
C GLY A 102 -21.13 -0.16 -4.34
N GLU A 103 -22.11 -0.22 -3.44
CA GLU A 103 -22.11 0.49 -2.16
C GLU A 103 -20.92 0.10 -1.27
N LYS A 104 -20.62 -1.20 -1.13
CA LYS A 104 -19.49 -1.67 -0.32
C LYS A 104 -18.15 -1.20 -0.90
N LEU A 105 -18.02 -1.25 -2.23
CA LEU A 105 -16.83 -0.75 -2.93
C LEU A 105 -16.68 0.77 -2.75
N HIS A 106 -17.78 1.51 -2.85
CA HIS A 106 -17.80 2.95 -2.67
C HIS A 106 -17.37 3.37 -1.26
N LYS A 107 -17.91 2.71 -0.23
CA LYS A 107 -17.49 2.91 1.17
C LYS A 107 -16.00 2.60 1.36
N THR A 108 -15.51 1.53 0.73
CA THR A 108 -14.09 1.13 0.81
C THR A 108 -13.19 2.16 0.12
N PHE A 109 -13.62 2.72 -1.01
CA PHE A 109 -12.91 3.80 -1.69
C PHE A 109 -12.72 5.01 -0.76
N TRP A 110 -13.78 5.44 -0.09
CA TRP A 110 -13.71 6.60 0.79
C TRP A 110 -12.81 6.38 2.02
N LYS A 111 -12.84 5.18 2.59
CA LYS A 111 -11.91 4.78 3.65
C LYS A 111 -10.46 4.72 3.15
N MET A 112 -10.23 4.17 1.95
CA MET A 112 -8.91 4.16 1.35
C MET A 112 -8.37 5.57 1.11
N ASN A 113 -9.21 6.53 0.73
CA ASN A 113 -8.75 7.86 0.38
C ASN A 113 -8.11 8.62 1.56
N ILE A 114 -8.50 8.32 2.82
CA ILE A 114 -8.00 8.97 4.04
C ILE A 114 -7.99 10.51 3.91
N MET A 115 -6.81 11.13 4.01
CA MET A 115 -6.53 12.56 3.85
C MET A 115 -6.12 12.99 2.43
N ASN A 116 -6.20 12.10 1.42
CA ASN A 116 -5.76 12.38 0.05
C ASN A 116 -6.87 13.03 -0.79
N ASN A 117 -6.47 13.65 -1.88
CA ASN A 117 -7.41 14.06 -2.93
C ASN A 117 -7.91 12.80 -3.69
N PRO A 118 -9.23 12.59 -3.83
CA PRO A 118 -9.82 11.50 -4.62
C PRO A 118 -9.20 11.28 -6.01
N ASP A 119 -8.92 12.36 -6.74
CA ASP A 119 -8.33 12.30 -8.09
C ASP A 119 -6.89 11.80 -8.06
N MET A 120 -6.15 12.12 -7.00
CA MET A 120 -4.77 11.66 -6.84
C MET A 120 -4.75 10.13 -6.80
N ILE A 121 -5.67 9.55 -6.03
CA ILE A 121 -5.80 8.10 -5.97
C ILE A 121 -6.16 7.55 -7.34
N ALA A 122 -7.19 8.08 -8.02
CA ALA A 122 -7.59 7.61 -9.34
C ALA A 122 -6.44 7.69 -10.36
N LEU A 123 -5.73 8.82 -10.40
CA LEU A 123 -4.61 9.06 -11.32
C LEU A 123 -3.45 8.07 -11.11
N LYS A 124 -3.19 7.61 -9.88
CA LYS A 124 -2.19 6.56 -9.63
C LYS A 124 -2.50 5.27 -10.38
N PHE A 125 -3.77 4.85 -10.40
CA PHE A 125 -4.20 3.66 -11.15
C PHE A 125 -4.20 3.89 -12.67
N ILE A 126 -4.63 5.08 -13.12
CA ILE A 126 -4.63 5.45 -14.54
C ILE A 126 -3.20 5.47 -15.10
N ARG A 127 -2.24 6.09 -14.39
CA ARG A 127 -0.83 6.11 -14.79
C ARG A 127 -0.20 4.71 -14.77
N ALA A 128 -0.48 3.91 -13.74
CA ALA A 128 0.01 2.52 -13.65
C ALA A 128 -0.51 1.62 -14.78
N ARG A 129 -1.59 2.02 -15.46
CA ARG A 129 -2.13 1.33 -16.64
C ARG A 129 -1.99 2.15 -17.92
N LYS A 130 -1.01 3.06 -17.95
CA LYS A 130 -0.59 3.83 -19.14
C LYS A 130 -1.76 4.50 -19.85
N TRP A 131 -2.69 5.05 -19.06
CA TRP A 131 -3.89 5.75 -19.54
C TRP A 131 -4.93 4.87 -20.26
N VAL A 132 -4.83 3.54 -20.12
CA VAL A 132 -5.88 2.60 -20.59
C VAL A 132 -6.97 2.50 -19.52
N VAL A 133 -8.11 3.16 -19.76
CA VAL A 133 -9.20 3.30 -18.77
C VAL A 133 -9.70 1.95 -18.25
N ASN A 134 -9.99 1.00 -19.14
CA ASN A 134 -10.54 -0.30 -18.75
C ASN A 134 -9.62 -1.06 -17.79
N ASP A 135 -8.32 -1.04 -18.07
CA ASP A 135 -7.32 -1.71 -17.24
C ASP A 135 -7.14 -1.00 -15.90
N ALA A 136 -7.19 0.34 -15.90
CA ALA A 136 -7.14 1.16 -14.69
C ALA A 136 -8.35 0.90 -13.79
N VAL A 137 -9.57 0.89 -14.36
CA VAL A 137 -10.82 0.58 -13.65
C VAL A 137 -10.73 -0.84 -13.06
N LYS A 138 -10.29 -1.82 -13.84
CA LYS A 138 -10.12 -3.19 -13.34
C LYS A 138 -9.16 -3.24 -12.15
N MET A 139 -7.97 -2.65 -12.28
CA MET A 139 -6.97 -2.63 -11.21
C MET A 139 -7.49 -1.94 -9.94
N PHE A 140 -8.21 -0.82 -10.10
CA PHE A 140 -8.80 -0.08 -8.99
C PHE A 140 -9.86 -0.91 -8.26
N LEU A 141 -10.74 -1.60 -8.98
CA LEU A 141 -11.74 -2.47 -8.36
C LEU A 141 -11.11 -3.69 -7.68
N ASP A 142 -10.13 -4.33 -8.32
CA ASP A 142 -9.37 -5.43 -7.71
C ASP A 142 -8.69 -4.98 -6.42
N ASN A 143 -8.17 -3.74 -6.38
CA ASN A 143 -7.64 -3.17 -5.16
C ASN A 143 -8.71 -3.02 -4.08
N LEU A 144 -9.85 -2.37 -4.36
CA LEU A 144 -10.93 -2.20 -3.37
C LEU A 144 -11.41 -3.56 -2.81
N LYS A 145 -11.58 -4.56 -3.68
CA LYS A 145 -11.91 -5.94 -3.27
C LYS A 145 -10.83 -6.53 -2.36
N TRP A 146 -9.56 -6.33 -2.70
CA TRP A 146 -8.44 -6.83 -1.92
C TRP A 146 -8.40 -6.17 -0.53
N ARG A 147 -8.64 -4.86 -0.44
CA ARG A 147 -8.72 -4.16 0.87
C ARG A 147 -9.83 -4.71 1.75
N ILE A 148 -10.98 -5.03 1.15
CA ILE A 148 -12.09 -5.68 1.85
C ILE A 148 -11.69 -7.07 2.34
N ILE A 149 -11.07 -7.91 1.50
CA ILE A 149 -10.70 -9.28 1.90
C ILE A 149 -9.60 -9.27 2.96
N GLU A 150 -8.66 -8.34 2.89
CA GLU A 150 -7.58 -8.22 3.86
C GLU A 150 -8.01 -7.54 5.17
N ASP A 151 -9.21 -6.98 5.25
CA ASP A 151 -9.69 -6.15 6.38
C ASP A 151 -8.68 -5.06 6.77
N LEU A 152 -8.18 -4.31 5.78
CA LEU A 152 -7.14 -3.31 6.01
C LEU A 152 -7.59 -2.14 6.88
N ASP A 153 -8.88 -1.83 6.89
CA ASP A 153 -9.42 -0.79 7.76
C ASP A 153 -9.15 -1.16 9.22
N GLU A 154 -9.61 -2.36 9.64
CA GLU A 154 -9.43 -2.87 11.00
C GLU A 154 -7.95 -2.90 11.40
N LEU A 155 -7.06 -3.34 10.51
CA LEU A 155 -5.63 -3.39 10.78
C LEU A 155 -5.05 -2.03 11.22
N SER A 156 -5.60 -0.92 10.71
CA SER A 156 -5.17 0.43 11.05
C SER A 156 -5.90 1.03 12.26
N GLU A 157 -7.01 0.42 12.69
CA GLU A 157 -7.86 0.88 13.80
C GLU A 157 -7.39 0.31 15.15
N LEU A 158 -6.85 -0.91 15.15
CA LEU A 158 -6.43 -1.65 16.35
C LEU A 158 -5.17 -1.10 17.04
N SER A 159 -5.11 -1.25 18.36
CA SER A 159 -3.93 -0.98 19.18
C SER A 159 -2.85 -2.07 19.01
N ASP A 160 -1.63 -1.81 19.46
CA ASP A 160 -0.55 -2.80 19.38
C ASP A 160 -0.88 -4.07 20.20
N VAL A 161 -1.52 -3.92 21.37
CA VAL A 161 -1.96 -5.04 22.21
C VAL A 161 -3.07 -5.84 21.54
N GLU A 162 -4.01 -5.18 20.88
CA GLU A 162 -5.09 -5.83 20.13
C GLU A 162 -4.54 -6.55 18.89
N LEU A 163 -3.59 -5.94 18.18
CA LEU A 163 -2.89 -6.53 17.04
C LEU A 163 -2.12 -7.78 17.46
N ASP A 164 -1.41 -7.74 18.59
CA ASP A 164 -0.68 -8.89 19.11
C ASP A 164 -1.60 -10.02 19.58
N SER A 165 -2.73 -9.66 20.19
CA SER A 165 -3.76 -10.62 20.58
C SER A 165 -4.37 -11.34 19.37
N LYS A 166 -4.53 -10.63 18.24
CA LYS A 166 -5.10 -11.18 17.01
C LYS A 166 -4.07 -11.92 16.15
N TYR A 167 -2.84 -11.43 16.11
CA TYR A 167 -1.74 -11.94 15.31
C TYR A 167 -0.53 -12.20 16.21
N PRO A 168 -0.28 -13.46 16.62
CA PRO A 168 0.78 -13.78 17.58
C PRO A 168 2.15 -13.23 17.15
N ASN A 169 2.90 -12.68 18.12
CA ASN A 169 4.22 -12.09 17.97
C ASN A 169 4.22 -10.79 17.12
N PHE A 170 3.11 -10.06 17.06
CA PHE A 170 3.04 -8.78 16.34
C PHE A 170 3.87 -7.71 17.03
N ILE A 171 3.78 -7.61 18.36
CA ILE A 171 4.62 -6.69 19.14
C ILE A 171 6.09 -7.06 19.00
N ASP A 172 6.45 -8.35 18.89
CA ASP A 172 7.84 -8.75 18.63
C ASP A 172 8.33 -8.22 17.26
N GLN A 173 7.46 -8.14 16.25
CA GLN A 173 7.81 -7.52 14.97
C GLN A 173 8.13 -6.04 15.14
N LEU A 174 7.29 -5.31 15.89
CA LEU A 174 7.55 -3.91 16.24
C LEU A 174 8.83 -3.81 17.07
N GLN A 175 9.05 -4.62 18.09
CA GLN A 175 10.25 -4.54 18.93
C GLN A 175 11.56 -4.80 18.19
N SER A 176 11.53 -5.70 17.21
CA SER A 176 12.75 -6.10 16.50
C SER A 176 13.47 -4.98 15.75
N GLY A 177 12.78 -3.91 15.34
CA GLY A 177 13.35 -2.89 14.47
C GLY A 177 13.69 -3.41 13.06
N LYS A 178 13.12 -4.56 12.64
CA LYS A 178 13.36 -5.13 11.30
C LYS A 178 12.73 -4.32 10.17
N GLY A 179 11.69 -3.55 10.45
CA GLY A 179 11.00 -2.68 9.48
C GLY A 179 10.32 -1.51 10.17
N TYR A 180 10.64 -0.27 9.78
CA TYR A 180 10.02 0.93 10.34
C TYR A 180 10.18 2.13 9.40
N LEU A 181 9.43 3.20 9.65
CA LEU A 181 9.58 4.47 8.94
C LEU A 181 10.46 5.43 9.74
N ARG A 182 11.45 6.05 9.10
CA ARG A 182 12.30 7.09 9.70
C ARG A 182 12.86 8.01 8.63
N GLY A 183 12.64 9.30 8.83
CA GLY A 183 13.17 10.35 7.97
C GLY A 183 12.51 10.43 6.60
N ALA A 184 13.01 11.34 5.78
CA ALA A 184 12.57 11.55 4.42
C ALA A 184 13.77 11.70 3.46
N ASP A 185 13.58 11.51 2.16
CA ASP A 185 14.61 11.88 1.20
C ASP A 185 14.63 13.41 0.93
N SER A 186 15.52 13.86 0.04
CA SER A 186 15.59 15.28 -0.34
C SER A 186 14.34 15.83 -1.05
N ARG A 187 13.36 14.98 -1.37
CA ARG A 187 12.08 15.34 -1.98
C ARG A 187 10.91 15.26 -1.00
N ASP A 188 11.21 15.11 0.29
CA ASP A 188 10.23 14.98 1.37
C ASP A 188 9.36 13.72 1.22
N ARG A 189 9.99 12.62 0.76
CA ARG A 189 9.35 11.30 0.69
C ARG A 189 9.78 10.47 1.91
N PRO A 190 8.85 10.02 2.76
CA PRO A 190 9.15 9.15 3.90
C PRO A 190 9.96 7.92 3.51
N ILE A 191 10.89 7.52 4.38
CA ILE A 191 11.73 6.34 4.16
C ILE A 191 11.28 5.20 5.07
N SER A 192 10.92 4.07 4.46
CA SER A 192 10.75 2.78 5.13
C SER A 192 12.09 2.05 5.13
N ILE A 193 12.69 1.89 6.31
CA ILE A 193 13.94 1.17 6.53
C ILE A 193 13.61 -0.27 6.85
N ILE A 194 14.26 -1.20 6.16
CA ILE A 194 14.12 -2.65 6.36
C ILE A 194 15.50 -3.24 6.65
N ASN A 195 15.73 -3.63 7.90
CA ASN A 195 16.96 -4.23 8.38
C ASN A 195 16.90 -5.75 8.20
N THR A 196 17.34 -6.23 7.05
CA THR A 196 17.10 -7.64 6.67
C THR A 196 17.81 -8.66 7.56
N ARG A 197 18.95 -8.30 8.18
CA ARG A 197 19.65 -9.14 9.17
C ARG A 197 18.81 -9.51 10.39
N LEU A 198 17.82 -8.69 10.73
CA LEU A 198 16.93 -8.88 11.88
C LEU A 198 15.72 -9.75 11.55
N HIS A 199 15.58 -10.18 10.30
CA HIS A 199 14.46 -11.02 9.87
C HIS A 199 14.85 -12.49 9.87
N HIS A 200 14.12 -13.31 10.63
CA HIS A 200 14.09 -14.75 10.41
C HIS A 200 12.63 -15.20 10.23
N LYS A 201 12.40 -16.02 9.20
CA LYS A 201 11.05 -16.49 8.83
C LYS A 201 10.36 -17.30 9.95
N THR A 202 11.13 -17.85 10.88
CA THR A 202 10.65 -18.72 11.97
C THR A 202 10.22 -17.97 13.22
N ASP A 203 10.50 -16.68 13.32
CA ASP A 203 10.23 -15.88 14.54
C ASP A 203 8.74 -15.54 14.67
N GLN A 204 7.98 -15.67 13.58
CA GLN A 204 6.55 -15.35 13.54
C GLN A 204 5.78 -16.23 12.56
N PRO A 205 4.47 -16.39 12.76
CA PRO A 205 3.58 -16.91 11.72
C PRO A 205 3.67 -16.08 10.43
N PRO A 206 3.56 -16.69 9.24
CA PRO A 206 3.55 -15.96 7.97
C PRO A 206 2.47 -14.87 7.89
N GLU A 207 1.30 -15.10 8.51
CA GLU A 207 0.24 -14.09 8.57
C GLU A 207 0.66 -12.87 9.38
N THR A 208 1.34 -13.05 10.52
CA THR A 208 1.81 -11.93 11.35
C THR A 208 2.75 -11.03 10.55
N LEU A 209 3.71 -11.60 9.81
CA LEU A 209 4.61 -10.80 8.95
C LEU A 209 3.85 -10.09 7.83
N HIS A 210 2.88 -10.77 7.20
CA HIS A 210 2.01 -10.18 6.18
C HIS A 210 1.24 -8.97 6.73
N ARG A 211 0.61 -9.13 7.90
CA ARG A 211 -0.13 -8.08 8.61
C ARG A 211 0.78 -6.93 9.04
N PHE A 212 1.95 -7.23 9.61
CA PHE A 212 2.93 -6.23 10.01
C PHE A 212 3.41 -5.37 8.82
N THR A 213 3.64 -6.01 7.67
CA THR A 213 4.02 -5.33 6.44
C THR A 213 2.92 -4.37 5.98
N LEU A 214 1.67 -4.84 5.91
CA LEU A 214 0.53 -4.02 5.50
C LEU A 214 0.23 -2.90 6.50
N TYR A 215 0.34 -3.16 7.81
CA TYR A 215 0.21 -2.16 8.86
C TYR A 215 1.25 -1.04 8.69
N THR A 216 2.50 -1.40 8.43
CA THR A 216 3.58 -0.43 8.19
C THR A 216 3.31 0.41 6.94
N MET A 217 2.80 -0.20 5.87
CA MET A 217 2.39 0.52 4.66
C MET A 217 1.24 1.50 4.94
N GLU A 218 0.20 1.08 5.67
CA GLU A 218 -0.93 1.95 6.03
C GLU A 218 -0.51 3.09 6.96
N CYS A 219 0.42 2.85 7.89
CA CYS A 219 1.05 3.93 8.65
C CYS A 219 1.81 4.90 7.75
N GLY A 220 2.61 4.40 6.81
CA GLY A 220 3.39 5.23 5.89
C GLY A 220 2.53 6.12 4.99
N ARG A 221 1.34 5.64 4.59
CA ARG A 221 0.38 6.45 3.81
C ARG A 221 -0.14 7.66 4.58
N ARG A 222 -0.21 7.59 5.91
CA ARG A 222 -0.57 8.72 6.77
C ARG A 222 0.57 9.71 6.97
N PHE A 223 1.81 9.35 6.62
CA PHE A 223 2.98 10.22 6.77
C PHE A 223 3.45 10.87 5.47
N LEU A 224 2.68 10.74 4.39
CA LEU A 224 2.93 11.51 3.19
C LEU A 224 2.48 12.96 3.42
N SER A 225 3.39 13.90 3.22
CA SER A 225 3.05 15.32 3.19
C SER A 225 1.99 15.59 2.12
N PRO A 226 1.10 16.60 2.30
CA PRO A 226 0.08 16.93 1.32
C PRO A 226 0.65 17.10 -0.09
N GLY A 227 0.03 16.45 -1.07
CA GLY A 227 0.47 16.48 -2.47
C GLY A 227 1.59 15.48 -2.82
N LYS A 228 2.14 14.73 -1.85
CA LYS A 228 3.14 13.68 -2.09
C LYS A 228 2.46 12.33 -2.28
N GLU A 229 2.94 11.58 -3.27
CA GLU A 229 2.32 10.29 -3.65
C GLU A 229 3.20 9.07 -3.37
N THR A 230 4.48 9.29 -3.06
CA THR A 230 5.50 8.23 -3.06
C THR A 230 6.34 8.16 -1.80
N VAL A 231 6.75 6.94 -1.45
CA VAL A 231 7.67 6.62 -0.34
C VAL A 231 8.98 6.03 -0.88
N ILE A 232 10.00 5.99 -0.03
CA ILE A 232 11.26 5.29 -0.26
C ILE A 232 11.30 4.02 0.56
N VAL A 233 11.86 2.96 0.00
CA VAL A 233 12.20 1.75 0.75
C VAL A 233 13.70 1.62 0.75
N LEU A 234 14.33 1.54 1.92
CA LEU A 234 15.75 1.25 2.11
C LEU A 234 15.86 -0.17 2.68
N PHE A 235 16.21 -1.12 1.84
CA PHE A 235 16.63 -2.45 2.27
C PHE A 235 18.11 -2.43 2.63
N ASP A 236 18.43 -2.55 3.92
CA ASP A 236 19.80 -2.78 4.37
C ASP A 236 20.09 -4.29 4.41
N LEU A 237 20.99 -4.74 3.53
CA LEU A 237 21.43 -6.12 3.40
C LEU A 237 22.78 -6.39 4.09
N SER A 238 23.23 -5.47 4.96
CA SER A 238 24.33 -5.77 5.88
C SER A 238 24.04 -7.07 6.63
N ASP A 239 25.00 -8.00 6.63
CA ASP A 239 24.90 -9.33 7.24
C ASP A 239 23.73 -10.20 6.74
N PHE A 240 23.21 -9.92 5.54
CA PHE A 240 22.17 -10.73 4.93
C PHE A 240 22.67 -12.12 4.52
N GLY A 241 21.98 -13.16 5.00
CA GLY A 241 22.17 -14.56 4.63
C GLY A 241 20.91 -15.22 4.08
N LEU A 242 21.03 -16.49 3.67
CA LEU A 242 19.89 -17.27 3.16
C LEU A 242 18.80 -17.51 4.22
N ASP A 243 19.17 -17.53 5.51
CA ASP A 243 18.21 -17.69 6.61
C ASP A 243 17.32 -16.46 6.80
N ASN A 244 17.75 -15.30 6.28
CA ASN A 244 16.96 -14.07 6.25
C ASN A 244 16.03 -14.01 5.03
N MET A 245 16.15 -14.94 4.07
CA MET A 245 15.33 -14.92 2.87
C MET A 245 13.91 -15.42 3.15
N ASP A 246 12.93 -14.61 2.76
CA ASP A 246 11.52 -14.91 2.91
C ASP A 246 10.77 -14.67 1.59
N TRP A 247 10.46 -15.77 0.88
CA TRP A 247 9.74 -15.72 -0.38
C TRP A 247 8.28 -15.27 -0.23
N SER A 248 7.67 -15.45 0.95
CA SER A 248 6.30 -14.98 1.21
C SER A 248 6.30 -13.45 1.30
N PHE A 249 7.26 -12.88 2.01
CA PHE A 249 7.47 -11.43 2.05
C PHE A 249 7.79 -10.85 0.67
N VAL A 250 8.70 -11.47 -0.09
CA VAL A 250 9.04 -11.02 -1.45
C VAL A 250 7.80 -11.00 -2.36
N ARG A 251 6.97 -12.04 -2.31
CA ARG A 251 5.71 -12.09 -3.08
C ARG A 251 4.76 -10.98 -2.67
N LEU A 252 4.58 -10.76 -1.36
CA LEU A 252 3.75 -9.67 -0.86
C LEU A 252 4.26 -8.31 -1.31
N PHE A 253 5.57 -8.07 -1.22
CA PHE A 253 6.21 -6.83 -1.65
C PHE A 253 5.94 -6.54 -3.13
N VAL A 254 6.15 -7.54 -4.00
CA VAL A 254 5.84 -7.45 -5.43
C VAL A 254 4.36 -7.16 -5.65
N GLN A 255 3.46 -7.94 -5.03
CA GLN A 255 2.01 -7.74 -5.17
C GLN A 255 1.56 -6.35 -4.73
N CYS A 256 2.13 -5.83 -3.63
CA CYS A 256 1.81 -4.50 -3.14
C CYS A 256 2.12 -3.44 -4.20
N PHE A 257 3.32 -3.42 -4.77
CA PHE A 257 3.69 -2.34 -5.69
C PHE A 257 3.22 -2.53 -7.15
N GLU A 258 2.93 -3.76 -7.58
CA GLU A 258 2.41 -4.07 -8.92
C GLU A 258 0.88 -3.94 -9.03
N SER A 259 0.16 -4.27 -7.93
CA SER A 259 -1.29 -4.48 -7.97
C SER A 259 -2.08 -3.56 -7.05
N TYR A 260 -1.61 -3.31 -5.83
CA TYR A 260 -2.46 -2.74 -4.76
C TYR A 260 -2.05 -1.34 -4.27
N TYR A 261 -0.82 -0.94 -4.49
CA TYR A 261 -0.29 0.38 -4.19
C TYR A 261 0.45 0.95 -5.41
N PRO A 262 -0.22 1.02 -6.58
CA PRO A 262 0.40 1.56 -7.79
C PRO A 262 0.97 2.94 -7.54
N GLU A 263 2.06 3.29 -8.23
CA GLU A 263 2.64 4.63 -8.19
C GLU A 263 2.97 5.12 -6.75
N THR A 264 3.15 4.20 -5.78
CA THR A 264 3.49 4.53 -4.39
C THR A 264 4.98 4.35 -4.11
N LEU A 265 5.63 3.38 -4.76
CA LEU A 265 7.08 3.25 -4.68
C LEU A 265 7.73 4.38 -5.48
N GLY A 266 8.53 5.20 -4.81
CA GLY A 266 9.33 6.24 -5.45
C GLY A 266 10.73 5.75 -5.81
N THR A 267 11.44 5.14 -4.86
CA THR A 267 12.77 4.54 -5.05
C THR A 267 12.91 3.38 -4.07
N CYS A 268 13.44 2.26 -4.54
CA CYS A 268 13.79 1.11 -3.71
C CYS A 268 15.32 1.00 -3.65
N ILE A 269 15.91 1.39 -2.53
CA ILE A 269 17.35 1.35 -2.32
C ILE A 269 17.70 -0.01 -1.74
N VAL A 270 18.56 -0.76 -2.42
CA VAL A 270 19.14 -2.00 -1.91
C VAL A 270 20.58 -1.71 -1.54
N HIS A 271 20.83 -1.60 -0.23
CA HIS A 271 22.10 -1.21 0.35
C HIS A 271 22.90 -2.43 0.80
N ARG A 272 24.21 -2.44 0.52
CA ARG A 272 25.17 -3.48 0.93
C ARG A 272 24.78 -4.91 0.54
N ALA A 273 24.17 -5.07 -0.63
CA ALA A 273 23.80 -6.39 -1.15
C ALA A 273 25.00 -7.37 -1.23
N PRO A 274 24.96 -8.51 -0.52
CA PRO A 274 26.01 -9.52 -0.58
C PRO A 274 25.98 -10.28 -1.92
N TYR A 275 27.02 -11.06 -2.23
CA TYR A 275 27.11 -11.77 -3.51
C TYR A 275 25.89 -12.68 -3.77
N VAL A 276 25.38 -13.36 -2.74
CA VAL A 276 24.21 -14.24 -2.83
C VAL A 276 22.95 -13.52 -3.32
N PHE A 277 22.78 -12.23 -3.00
CA PHE A 277 21.63 -11.43 -3.41
C PHE A 277 21.47 -11.35 -4.92
N TRP A 278 22.56 -11.34 -5.70
CA TRP A 278 22.46 -11.22 -7.16
C TRP A 278 21.81 -12.45 -7.82
N GLY A 279 21.93 -13.63 -7.22
CA GLY A 279 21.17 -14.80 -7.64
C GLY A 279 19.68 -14.64 -7.41
N ILE A 280 19.31 -14.10 -6.24
CA ILE A 280 17.92 -13.80 -5.86
C ILE A 280 17.33 -12.71 -6.77
N TRP A 281 18.06 -11.63 -7.01
CA TRP A 281 17.60 -10.53 -7.86
C TRP A 281 17.25 -11.00 -9.27
N ARG A 282 18.01 -11.95 -9.84
CA ARG A 282 17.67 -12.57 -11.13
C ARG A 282 16.34 -13.32 -11.13
N LEU A 283 15.88 -13.78 -9.97
CA LEU A 283 14.57 -14.42 -9.80
C LEU A 283 13.45 -13.41 -9.55
N ILE A 284 13.75 -12.30 -8.85
CA ILE A 284 12.77 -11.25 -8.52
C ILE A 284 12.51 -10.33 -9.70
N GLN A 285 13.55 -9.86 -10.39
CA GLN A 285 13.46 -8.84 -11.43
C GLN A 285 12.42 -9.17 -12.53
N PRO A 286 12.28 -10.42 -13.02
CA PRO A 286 11.26 -10.77 -14.02
C PRO A 286 9.81 -10.69 -13.52
N LEU A 287 9.59 -10.63 -12.21
CA LEU A 287 8.27 -10.52 -11.59
C LEU A 287 7.80 -9.06 -11.47
N LEU A 288 8.69 -8.10 -11.75
CA LEU A 288 8.43 -6.67 -11.68
C LEU A 288 8.16 -6.12 -13.08
N ASP A 289 7.19 -5.23 -13.21
CA ASP A 289 7.05 -4.46 -14.43
C ASP A 289 8.28 -3.54 -14.64
N PRO A 290 8.63 -3.19 -15.89
CA PRO A 290 9.81 -2.37 -16.17
C PRO A 290 9.86 -1.03 -15.42
N ALA A 291 8.70 -0.41 -15.14
CA ALA A 291 8.62 0.86 -14.42
C ALA A 291 8.95 0.68 -12.93
N VAL A 292 8.49 -0.40 -12.29
CA VAL A 292 8.87 -0.74 -10.90
C VAL A 292 10.34 -1.19 -10.83
N ALA A 293 10.79 -2.06 -11.73
CA ALA A 293 12.19 -2.50 -11.79
C ALA A 293 13.16 -1.32 -11.95
N GLY A 294 12.79 -0.29 -12.74
CA GLY A 294 13.56 0.94 -12.92
C GLY A 294 13.69 1.82 -11.68
N LYS A 295 12.94 1.56 -10.61
CA LYS A 295 13.01 2.30 -9.33
C LYS A 295 14.05 1.72 -8.36
N PHE A 296 14.66 0.58 -8.69
CA PHE A 296 15.69 -0.03 -7.84
C PHE A 296 17.04 0.67 -8.00
N VAL A 297 17.64 1.05 -6.88
CA VAL A 297 18.97 1.67 -6.80
C VAL A 297 19.84 0.83 -5.89
N PHE A 298 20.98 0.38 -6.38
CA PHE A 298 21.91 -0.46 -5.61
C PHE A 298 23.07 0.38 -5.10
N THR A 299 23.34 0.32 -3.80
CA THR A 299 24.45 1.04 -3.17
C THR A 299 25.31 0.04 -2.39
N ARG A 300 26.64 0.12 -2.52
CA ARG A 300 27.60 -0.76 -1.84
C ARG A 300 28.22 -0.12 -0.61
N THR A 301 28.33 1.20 -0.59
CA THR A 301 29.00 1.97 0.47
C THR A 301 28.09 3.08 1.01
N ASN A 302 28.36 3.55 2.23
CA ASN A 302 27.63 4.69 2.81
C ASN A 302 27.76 5.94 1.94
N ALA A 303 28.93 6.18 1.35
CA ALA A 303 29.15 7.30 0.43
C ALA A 303 28.25 7.27 -0.82
N GLU A 304 27.88 6.07 -1.31
CA GLU A 304 26.88 5.93 -2.38
C GLU A 304 25.45 6.14 -1.85
N LEU A 305 25.14 5.65 -0.65
CA LEU A 305 23.84 5.88 0.00
C LEU A 305 23.58 7.38 0.23
N HIS A 306 24.60 8.13 0.66
CA HIS A 306 24.53 9.58 0.89
C HIS A 306 24.22 10.40 -0.38
N GLN A 307 24.41 9.83 -1.57
CA GLN A 307 24.01 10.47 -2.82
C GLN A 307 22.50 10.38 -3.08
N VAL A 308 21.80 9.49 -2.37
CA VAL A 308 20.37 9.22 -2.53
C VAL A 308 19.58 9.74 -1.33
N VAL A 309 20.12 9.61 -0.12
CA VAL A 309 19.49 10.06 1.12
C VAL A 309 20.44 11.00 1.88
N PRO A 310 20.00 12.20 2.32
CA PRO A 310 20.82 13.13 3.08
C PRO A 310 21.39 12.50 4.36
N ARG A 311 22.63 12.84 4.72
CA ARG A 311 23.30 12.32 5.93
C ARG A 311 22.55 12.70 7.21
N GLU A 312 21.95 13.89 7.22
CA GLU A 312 21.14 14.43 8.31
C GLU A 312 19.90 13.58 8.63
N HIS A 313 19.48 12.73 7.69
CA HIS A 313 18.30 11.88 7.83
C HIS A 313 18.65 10.40 8.05
N LEU A 314 19.94 10.10 8.20
CA LEU A 314 20.47 8.75 8.38
C LEU A 314 21.16 8.65 9.74
N SER A 315 21.07 7.47 10.36
CA SER A 315 21.70 7.23 11.66
C SER A 315 23.22 7.29 11.58
N ILE A 316 23.83 7.82 12.63
CA ILE A 316 25.28 7.82 12.82
C ILE A 316 25.81 6.37 12.84
N GLU A 317 25.18 5.50 13.62
CA GLU A 317 25.68 4.15 13.91
C GLU A 317 25.76 3.23 12.69
N HIS A 318 24.77 3.27 11.79
CA HIS A 318 24.66 2.28 10.70
C HIS A 318 25.06 2.83 9.33
N TYR A 319 24.92 4.13 9.14
CA TYR A 319 24.98 4.75 7.82
C TYR A 319 26.01 5.88 7.72
N ASP A 320 26.86 6.10 8.74
CA ASP A 320 27.76 7.26 8.83
C ASP A 320 27.01 8.60 8.56
N GLY A 321 25.74 8.64 8.99
CA GLY A 321 24.90 9.82 8.92
C GLY A 321 25.24 10.82 10.02
N LEU A 322 24.29 11.69 10.33
CA LEU A 322 24.45 12.73 11.35
C LEU A 322 23.33 12.69 12.41
N ASP A 323 22.33 11.83 12.24
CA ASP A 323 21.24 11.67 13.20
C ASP A 323 21.64 10.68 14.30
N ASP A 324 21.68 11.12 15.56
CA ASP A 324 22.00 10.25 16.71
C ASP A 324 20.83 9.35 17.15
N TRP A 325 19.69 9.44 16.45
CA TRP A 325 18.51 8.67 16.76
C TRP A 325 18.75 7.16 16.66
N THR A 326 18.31 6.44 17.68
CA THR A 326 18.35 4.98 17.74
C THR A 326 16.94 4.41 17.80
N TYR A 327 16.70 3.30 17.09
CA TYR A 327 15.44 2.61 17.14
C TYR A 327 15.15 2.11 18.56
N ASN A 328 13.96 2.45 19.08
CA ASN A 328 13.44 1.87 20.30
C ASN A 328 11.92 1.71 20.21
N TYR A 329 11.42 0.52 20.46
CA TYR A 329 9.98 0.31 20.61
C TYR A 329 9.49 0.97 21.89
N VAL A 330 8.47 1.82 21.77
CA VAL A 330 7.77 2.43 22.90
C VAL A 330 6.45 1.68 23.06
N PRO A 331 6.23 0.94 24.16
CA PRO A 331 4.98 0.24 24.41
C PRO A 331 3.78 1.20 24.50
N GLU A 332 2.60 0.67 24.19
CA GLU A 332 1.32 1.34 24.44
C GLU A 332 1.19 1.76 25.91
N VAL A 333 0.75 2.99 26.16
CA VAL A 333 0.45 3.51 27.49
C VAL A 333 -1.05 3.40 27.77
N PRO A 334 -1.47 2.87 28.93
CA PRO A 334 -2.89 2.78 29.26
C PRO A 334 -3.62 4.12 29.15
N GLY A 335 -4.69 4.15 28.36
CA GLY A 335 -5.52 5.34 28.13
C GLY A 335 -5.01 6.30 27.05
N GLU A 336 -3.92 6.00 26.34
CA GLU A 336 -3.42 6.87 25.26
C GLU A 336 -4.42 7.03 24.10
N SER A 337 -5.28 6.03 23.90
CA SER A 337 -6.34 6.03 22.87
C SER A 337 -7.75 6.36 23.43
N HIS A 338 -7.86 6.98 24.62
CA HIS A 338 -9.16 7.28 25.26
C HIS A 338 -10.13 8.11 24.39
N HIS A 339 -9.61 8.90 23.44
CA HIS A 339 -10.45 9.62 22.47
C HIS A 339 -11.39 8.70 21.68
N MET A 340 -10.98 7.45 21.41
CA MET A 340 -11.82 6.49 20.69
C MET A 340 -13.07 6.07 21.47
N GLU A 341 -13.11 6.29 22.79
CA GLU A 341 -14.26 6.00 23.65
C GLU A 341 -15.35 7.08 23.52
N ASP A 342 -15.00 8.29 23.07
CA ASP A 342 -15.94 9.39 22.81
C ASP A 342 -16.76 9.12 21.54
N SER A 343 -17.77 8.27 21.71
CA SER A 343 -18.66 7.82 20.64
C SER A 343 -19.49 8.97 20.06
N VAL A 344 -19.79 10.01 20.85
CA VAL A 344 -20.60 11.14 20.40
C VAL A 344 -19.79 12.01 19.44
N THR A 345 -18.57 12.40 19.81
CA THR A 345 -17.70 13.18 18.93
C THR A 345 -17.32 12.38 17.68
N LYS A 346 -17.01 11.09 17.83
CA LYS A 346 -16.75 10.17 16.72
C LYS A 346 -17.90 10.17 15.71
N GLU A 347 -19.13 9.95 16.17
CA GLU A 347 -20.31 9.90 15.29
C GLU A 347 -20.56 11.23 14.60
N ASN A 348 -20.43 12.36 15.31
CA ASN A 348 -20.56 13.70 14.70
C ASN A 348 -19.52 13.93 13.59
N LEU A 349 -18.27 13.56 13.82
CA LEU A 349 -17.20 13.68 12.83
C LEU A 349 -17.40 12.72 11.65
N LEU A 350 -17.93 11.52 11.87
CA LEU A 350 -18.29 10.59 10.79
C LEU A 350 -19.45 11.12 9.94
N GLN A 351 -20.44 11.77 10.54
CA GLN A 351 -21.53 12.42 9.80
C GLN A 351 -21.02 13.61 8.97
N GLU A 352 -20.13 14.42 9.55
CA GLU A 352 -19.46 15.49 8.82
C GLU A 352 -18.64 14.95 7.63
N ARG A 353 -17.86 13.88 7.86
CA ARG A 353 -17.13 13.18 6.80
C ARG A 353 -18.07 12.74 5.69
N HIS A 354 -19.15 12.06 6.04
CA HIS A 354 -20.11 11.54 5.06
C HIS A 354 -20.75 12.65 4.22
N ALA A 355 -21.06 13.79 4.82
CA ALA A 355 -21.58 14.95 4.09
C ALA A 355 -20.57 15.49 3.06
N LEU A 356 -19.28 15.53 3.40
CA LEU A 356 -18.22 15.93 2.47
C LEU A 356 -18.01 14.92 1.33
N GLU A 357 -18.11 13.62 1.64
CA GLU A 357 -18.05 12.54 0.65
C GLU A 357 -19.19 12.70 -0.38
N LEU A 358 -20.43 12.88 0.09
CA LEU A 358 -21.59 13.12 -0.79
C LEU A 358 -21.44 14.42 -1.60
N ALA A 359 -20.91 15.49 -1.02
CA ALA A 359 -20.65 16.74 -1.72
C ALA A 359 -19.61 16.54 -2.83
N HIS A 360 -18.52 15.81 -2.54
CA HIS A 360 -17.51 15.48 -3.55
C HIS A 360 -18.09 14.62 -4.68
N ASP A 361 -18.93 13.63 -4.36
CA ASP A 361 -19.60 12.80 -5.36
C ASP A 361 -20.49 13.62 -6.27
N HIS A 362 -21.29 14.51 -5.69
CA HIS A 362 -22.14 15.42 -6.47
C HIS A 362 -21.31 16.33 -7.38
N ALA A 363 -20.28 16.98 -6.84
CA ALA A 363 -19.40 17.87 -7.59
C ALA A 363 -18.65 17.12 -8.71
N THR A 364 -18.22 15.87 -8.46
CA THR A 364 -17.54 15.05 -9.46
C THR A 364 -18.51 14.62 -10.57
N ARG A 365 -19.75 14.26 -10.24
CA ARG A 365 -20.79 13.93 -11.23
C ARG A 365 -21.19 15.12 -12.11
N ALA A 366 -21.25 16.32 -11.52
CA ALA A 366 -21.45 17.55 -12.28
C ALA A 366 -20.26 17.80 -13.22
N TRP A 367 -19.03 17.62 -12.73
CA TRP A 367 -17.80 17.85 -13.49
C TRP A 367 -17.61 16.88 -14.66
N ILE A 368 -17.85 15.57 -14.49
CA ILE A 368 -17.76 14.59 -15.59
C ILE A 368 -18.84 14.78 -16.66
N SER A 369 -19.91 15.55 -16.35
CA SER A 369 -20.94 15.92 -17.32
C SER A 369 -20.54 17.12 -18.19
N ASN A 370 -19.45 17.83 -17.86
CA ASN A 370 -18.93 18.97 -18.62
C ASN A 370 -17.76 18.56 -19.54
N VAL A 371 -17.81 19.00 -20.80
CA VAL A 371 -16.90 18.59 -21.88
C VAL A 371 -15.66 19.49 -21.99
N ASP A 372 -15.65 20.65 -21.33
CA ASP A 372 -14.49 21.55 -21.33
C ASP A 372 -13.30 21.00 -20.52
N GLY A 373 -13.55 20.12 -19.55
CA GLY A 373 -12.55 19.33 -18.84
C GLY A 373 -11.56 20.15 -18.01
N SER A 374 -11.91 21.38 -17.62
CA SER A 374 -11.09 22.14 -16.66
C SER A 374 -11.27 21.61 -15.25
N ASP A 375 -10.24 21.66 -14.42
CA ASP A 375 -10.35 21.36 -13.00
C ASP A 375 -11.47 22.19 -12.35
N SER A 376 -12.26 21.56 -11.47
CA SER A 376 -13.32 22.23 -10.74
C SER A 376 -12.77 22.80 -9.42
N PRO A 377 -12.77 24.14 -9.22
CA PRO A 377 -12.36 24.75 -7.95
C PRO A 377 -13.16 24.24 -6.76
N GLU A 378 -14.43 23.88 -6.99
CA GLU A 378 -15.30 23.27 -5.97
C GLU A 378 -14.76 21.92 -5.50
N ARG A 379 -14.37 21.03 -6.43
CA ARG A 379 -13.81 19.72 -6.09
C ARG A 379 -12.50 19.84 -5.32
N LEU A 380 -11.64 20.78 -5.73
CA LEU A 380 -10.39 21.08 -5.02
C LEU A 380 -10.65 21.59 -3.60
N ALA A 381 -11.64 22.48 -3.42
CA ALA A 381 -12.02 22.98 -2.11
C ALA A 381 -12.60 21.88 -1.21
N ILE A 382 -13.42 20.96 -1.75
CA ILE A 382 -13.95 19.82 -0.99
C ILE A 382 -12.82 18.85 -0.63
N ALA A 383 -11.86 18.59 -1.52
CA ALA A 383 -10.70 17.74 -1.23
C ALA A 383 -9.86 18.31 -0.06
N GLN A 384 -9.69 19.64 0.00
CA GLN A 384 -9.03 20.29 1.13
C GLN A 384 -9.83 20.14 2.43
N GLN A 385 -11.15 20.30 2.38
CA GLN A 385 -12.00 20.08 3.55
C GLN A 385 -11.97 18.63 4.04
N LEU A 386 -11.95 17.64 3.13
CA LEU A 386 -11.79 16.23 3.46
C LEU A 386 -10.47 15.95 4.18
N HIS A 387 -9.39 16.62 3.79
CA HIS A 387 -8.09 16.53 4.45
C HIS A 387 -8.15 17.06 5.89
N GLU A 388 -8.60 18.30 6.07
CA GLU A 388 -8.71 18.96 7.37
C GLU A 388 -9.68 18.24 8.32
N GLN A 389 -10.78 17.73 7.77
CA GLN A 389 -11.76 16.96 8.53
C GLN A 389 -11.17 15.60 8.97
N TYR A 390 -10.45 14.89 8.10
CA TYR A 390 -9.86 13.61 8.46
C TYR A 390 -8.81 13.74 9.57
N ALA A 391 -8.05 14.84 9.59
CA ALA A 391 -7.11 15.13 10.68
C ALA A 391 -7.80 15.21 12.05
N ARG A 392 -9.03 15.74 12.11
CA ARG A 392 -9.86 15.76 13.32
C ARG A 392 -10.49 14.41 13.65
N LEU A 393 -10.87 13.63 12.63
CA LEU A 393 -11.49 12.31 12.80
C LEU A 393 -10.50 11.23 13.26
N SER A 394 -9.26 11.26 12.74
CA SER A 394 -8.27 10.20 12.93
C SER A 394 -8.08 9.73 14.38
N PRO A 395 -7.98 10.62 15.41
CA PRO A 395 -7.82 10.19 16.81
C PRO A 395 -8.99 9.37 17.38
N TYR A 396 -10.17 9.42 16.75
CA TYR A 396 -11.40 8.74 17.20
C TYR A 396 -11.62 7.40 16.50
N ILE A 397 -10.85 7.11 15.44
CA ILE A 397 -10.98 5.89 14.64
C ILE A 397 -9.70 5.06 14.61
N HIS A 398 -8.55 5.60 15.02
CA HIS A 398 -7.28 4.88 15.05
C HIS A 398 -6.65 4.90 16.44
N ALA A 399 -6.22 3.74 16.92
CA ALA A 399 -5.37 3.67 18.09
C ALA A 399 -4.03 4.39 17.84
N VAL A 400 -3.43 4.88 18.92
CA VAL A 400 -2.12 5.50 18.89
C VAL A 400 -1.08 4.47 18.45
N ASN A 401 -0.35 4.79 17.37
CA ASN A 401 0.69 3.91 16.83
C ASN A 401 2.10 4.30 17.35
N LEU A 402 3.08 3.43 17.09
CA LEU A 402 4.49 3.63 17.47
C LEU A 402 5.07 4.99 17.05
N TYR A 403 4.76 5.45 15.83
CA TYR A 403 5.30 6.69 15.30
C TYR A 403 4.72 7.93 15.99
N GLN A 404 3.47 7.86 16.45
CA GLN A 404 2.88 8.90 17.29
C GLN A 404 3.53 8.93 18.68
N ARG A 405 3.84 7.76 19.25
CA ARG A 405 4.59 7.68 20.53
C ARG A 405 6.02 8.19 20.42
N TRP A 406 6.64 8.14 19.24
CA TRP A 406 7.90 8.82 18.95
C TRP A 406 7.75 10.34 18.73
N GLY A 407 6.53 10.86 18.66
CA GLY A 407 6.27 12.28 18.38
C GLY A 407 6.45 12.67 16.90
N VAL A 408 6.45 11.69 15.99
CA VAL A 408 6.66 11.95 14.55
C VAL A 408 5.39 12.41 13.85
N ALA A 409 4.23 11.88 14.23
CA ALA A 409 2.96 12.14 13.56
C ALA A 409 1.95 12.78 14.52
N VAL A 410 2.12 14.07 14.79
CA VAL A 410 1.30 14.81 15.76
C VAL A 410 0.38 15.76 15.00
N ASP A 411 -0.91 15.76 15.34
CA ASP A 411 -1.93 16.65 14.76
C ASP A 411 -2.01 16.66 13.22
N GLY A 412 -1.78 15.49 12.60
CA GLY A 412 -1.79 15.35 11.13
C GLY A 412 -0.56 15.92 10.43
N GLN A 413 0.43 16.39 11.17
CA GLN A 413 1.72 16.82 10.64
C GLN A 413 2.80 15.77 10.92
N VAL A 414 3.68 15.58 9.94
CA VAL A 414 4.82 14.68 10.06
C VAL A 414 6.06 15.50 10.36
N ASN A 415 6.67 15.27 11.51
CA ASN A 415 7.94 15.86 11.88
C ASN A 415 8.89 14.78 12.36
N TRP A 416 9.86 14.45 11.51
CA TRP A 416 10.83 13.41 11.78
C TRP A 416 11.83 13.72 12.90
N ASN A 417 11.91 14.95 13.41
CA ASN A 417 12.83 15.41 14.47
C ASN A 417 14.24 14.77 14.36
N TYR A 418 15.14 15.41 13.61
CA TYR A 418 16.51 14.92 13.45
C TYR A 418 17.41 15.46 14.56
N ASN A 419 18.08 14.58 15.27
CA ASN A 419 19.06 14.94 16.29
C ASN A 419 20.44 15.07 15.63
N VAL A 420 20.58 16.11 14.79
CA VAL A 420 21.78 16.29 13.97
C VAL A 420 22.96 16.70 14.85
N GLN A 421 23.90 15.78 15.04
CA GLN A 421 25.20 16.08 15.64
C GLN A 421 26.05 16.81 14.60
N LYS A 422 26.56 17.99 14.96
CA LYS A 422 27.47 18.74 14.08
C LYS A 422 28.87 18.16 14.26
N ASP A 423 29.47 17.77 13.13
CA ASP A 423 30.86 17.29 13.02
C ASP A 423 31.88 18.24 13.69
#